data_AF-D3Z072-F1
#
_entry.id   AF-D3Z072-F1
#
_cell.length_a   1.000
_cell.length_b   1.000
_cell.length_c   1.000
_cell.angle_alpha   90.00
_cell.angle_beta   90.00
_cell.angle_gamma   90.00
#
_symmetry.space_group_name_H-M   'P 1'
#
loop_
_entity.id
_entity.type
_entity.pdbx_description
1 polymer ?
#
loop_
_entity_poly.entity_id
_entity_poly.type
_entity_poly.pdbx_seq_one_letter_code
_entity_poly.pdbx_strand_id
1 'polypeptide(L)' 'MVSIPEYYEGKNILLTGATGFLGKVLLEKLLRSCPRV' A
#
# COMPACT_ATOMS: atom_id res chain seq x y z
N MET A 1 -11.44 -9.74 -13.23
CA MET A 1 -11.24 -9.45 -11.79
C MET A 1 -10.08 -8.47 -11.71
N VAL A 2 -10.24 -7.32 -11.05
CA VAL A 2 -9.17 -6.30 -10.96
C VAL A 2 -8.10 -6.81 -9.99
N SER A 3 -6.84 -6.72 -10.38
CA SER A 3 -5.71 -7.08 -9.50
C SER A 3 -5.52 -6.02 -8.40
N ILE A 4 -4.88 -6.39 -7.29
CA ILE A 4 -4.62 -5.44 -6.19
C ILE A 4 -3.85 -4.19 -6.67
N PRO A 5 -2.79 -4.28 -7.51
CA PRO A 5 -2.07 -3.10 -8.00
C PRO A 5 -2.93 -2.18 -8.87
N GLU A 6 -3.80 -2.74 -9.73
CA GLU A 6 -4.73 -1.97 -10.55
C GLU A 6 -5.79 -1.27 -9.68
N TYR A 7 -6.25 -1.90 -8.60
CA TYR A 7 -7.22 -1.29 -7.69
C TYR A 7 -6.66 -0.05 -6.98
N TYR A 8 -5.36 -0.05 -6.68
CA TYR A 8 -4.68 0.99 -5.92
C TYR A 8 -3.99 2.05 -6.80
N GLU A 9 -3.97 1.87 -8.12
CA GLU A 9 -3.33 2.82 -9.05
C GLU A 9 -3.90 4.24 -8.90
N GLY A 10 -3.02 5.21 -8.66
CA GLY A 10 -3.34 6.63 -8.54
C GLY A 10 -4.14 7.02 -7.29
N LYS A 11 -4.31 6.11 -6.32
CA LYS A 11 -5.04 6.38 -5.08
C LYS A 11 -4.11 6.85 -3.96
N ASN A 12 -4.49 7.93 -3.30
CA ASN A 12 -3.84 8.36 -2.06
C ASN A 12 -4.26 7.46 -0.89
N ILE A 13 -3.30 6.89 -0.17
CA ILE A 13 -3.53 6.03 1.01
C ILE A 13 -3.07 6.76 2.28
N LEU A 14 -4.00 6.99 3.22
CA LEU A 14 -3.66 7.42 4.57
C LEU A 14 -3.43 6.19 5.46
N LEU A 15 -2.17 5.92 5.82
CA LEU A 15 -1.80 4.83 6.72
C LEU A 15 -1.50 5.37 8.13
N THR A 16 -2.36 5.04 9.10
CA THR A 16 -2.12 5.33 10.51
C THR A 16 -1.29 4.23 11.17
N GLY A 17 -0.51 4.57 12.20
CA GLY A 17 0.35 3.61 12.89
C GLY A 17 1.45 3.00 12.00
N ALA A 18 1.91 3.73 10.98
CA ALA A 18 2.88 3.25 9.99
C ALA A 18 4.22 2.77 10.59
N THR A 19 4.59 3.25 11.78
CA THR A 19 5.81 2.82 12.49
C THR A 19 5.61 1.57 13.36
N GLY A 20 4.36 1.13 13.55
CA GLY A 20 4.01 -0.07 14.31
C GLY A 20 4.39 -1.37 13.59
N PHE A 21 4.24 -2.50 14.29
CA PHE A 21 4.64 -3.83 13.79
C PHE A 21 4.05 -4.16 12.41
N LEU A 22 2.73 -3.98 12.23
CA LEU A 22 2.06 -4.25 10.96
C LEU A 22 2.16 -3.08 9.98
N GLY A 23 2.14 -1.83 10.47
CA GLY A 23 2.17 -0.63 9.64
C GLY A 23 3.38 -0.59 8.72
N LYS A 24 4.57 -0.93 9.25
CA LYS A 24 5.81 -0.94 8.46
C LYS A 24 5.79 -2.02 7.36
N VAL A 25 5.16 -3.17 7.64
CA VAL A 25 5.06 -4.29 6.68
C VAL A 25 4.08 -3.94 5.57
N LEU A 26 2.94 -3.34 5.92
CA LEU A 26 1.97 -2.88 4.93
C LEU A 26 2.56 -1.78 4.04
N LEU A 27 3.32 -0.84 4.61
CA LEU A 27 4.02 0.19 3.84
C LEU A 27 4.99 -0.42 2.83
N GLU A 28 5.87 -1.35 3.26
CA GLU A 28 6.80 -2.04 2.36
C GLU A 28 6.05 -2.81 1.26
N LYS A 29 4.95 -3.48 1.61
CA LYS A 29 4.16 -4.27 0.67
C LYS A 29 3.49 -3.40 -0.39
N LEU A 30 2.94 -2.26 0.00
CA LEU A 30 2.33 -1.29 -0.90
C LEU A 30 3.38 -0.73 -1.86
N LEU A 31 4.52 -0.26 -1.36
CA LEU A 31 5.59 0.29 -2.19
C LEU A 31 6.19 -0.74 -3.15
N ARG A 32 6.34 -2.01 -2.73
CA ARG A 32 6.90 -3.08 -3.59
C ARG A 32 5.91 -3.63 -4.61
N SER A 33 4.64 -3.80 -4.22
CA SER A 33 3.65 -4.51 -5.05
C SER A 33 2.71 -3.57 -5.80
N CYS A 34 2.55 -2.33 -5.34
CA CYS A 34 1.67 -1.31 -5.91
C CYS A 34 2.47 -0.01 -6.13
N PRO A 35 3.48 0.01 -7.02
CA PRO A 35 4.42 1.14 -7.14
C PRO A 35 3.79 2.45 -7.68
N ARG A 36 2.50 2.42 -8.03
CA ARG A 36 1.72 3.54 -8.56
C ARG A 36 0.67 4.05 -7.55
N VAL A 37 0.81 3.70 -6.27
CA VAL A 37 0.11 4.37 -5.15
C VAL A 37 0.67 5.76 -4.89
#